data_AF-A0AAD7N5R0-F1
#
_entry.id   AF-A0AAD7N5R0-F1
#
_cell.length_a   1.000
_cell.length_b   1.000
_cell.length_c   1.000
_cell.angle_alpha   90.00
_cell.angle_beta   90.00
_cell.angle_gamma   90.00
#
_symmetry.space_group_name_H-M   'P 1'
#
loop_
_entity.id
_entity.type
_entity.pdbx_description
1 polymer ?
#
loop_
_entity_poly.entity_id
_entity_poly.type
_entity_poly.pdbx_seq_one_letter_code
_entity_poly.pdbx_strand_id
1 'polypeptide(L)'
;MAAAALPDELISEILSPALKVSDEVFADTTRVSPFADPDSESTSAYLLVCKSWLRVATPLLYSVVVLRSKSQAKALGLAFSKNKSLAQFVKKLRVEGGFGAPLGTILKCSPNIADLFLTFRIWADDSTAGLCKGLSLISPTRLILQLDGKQTGNKTVANLEDSLLEAIPKWDRLTALELPGDVSNGRTRRVLNALGNCKKLERVVISSYNVLWVYSRLKACPLRVIRLKGQSSHSVWLRLDEEPQIKALVQFDSPVNVDPQPLVHCWDSFLNPMVSASPEVQESIWERVLSFAMLPSEPANLSRLPFLLVSKTFNRLALPCYYTHLRLKDTMSTCSLDVLLRQYPALTSRVRTLYGPLRDEENPFDDEDVDPVGNNRATTALLSVFSHATGLQREASIPWEAFEALASNSGKTLQRFTKSIETGRNISPSVFARLTALCVLDWACNTSFIDVPTETPSDGLPNLSMLQLTSQDPSFLSVLKQMNLPSLRTLRLGNYDSEMNDFLRVHGSKLTEVVILCDILDNLDINIFEVCPNLALITIPIDQEIFVRAKFHASGNLSNDTQSKALNPKHFSSKKTTGWFKPRFPNLREIQIDYCDWPTNERDINKSYWVRWADMLLKHNIDLTDKNGKKWRPRLKV
;
A
#
# COMPACT_ATOMS: atom_id res chain seq x y z
N MET A 1 -18.11 -36.09 31.14
CA MET A 1 -19.14 -35.96 30.08
C MET A 1 -18.43 -35.93 28.75
N ALA A 2 -18.57 -36.96 27.92
CA ALA A 2 -18.03 -36.95 26.57
C ALA A 2 -18.79 -35.89 25.77
N ALA A 3 -18.11 -34.82 25.35
CA ALA A 3 -18.70 -33.87 24.42
C ALA A 3 -19.19 -34.65 23.19
N ALA A 4 -20.47 -34.52 22.85
CA ALA A 4 -21.03 -35.17 21.68
C ALA A 4 -20.17 -34.82 20.46
N ALA A 5 -19.57 -35.83 19.83
CA ALA A 5 -18.71 -35.60 18.68
C ALA A 5 -19.55 -34.99 17.54
N LEU A 6 -19.08 -33.87 16.99
CA LEU A 6 -19.73 -33.26 15.82
C LEU A 6 -19.73 -34.26 14.65
N PRO A 7 -20.82 -34.35 13.86
CA PRO A 7 -20.84 -35.07 12.59
C PRO A 7 -19.75 -34.58 11.64
N ASP A 8 -19.21 -35.49 10.82
CA ASP A 8 -18.11 -35.21 9.91
C ASP A 8 -18.48 -34.13 8.86
N GLU A 9 -19.75 -34.04 8.47
CA GLU A 9 -20.27 -33.03 7.55
C GLU A 9 -20.16 -31.62 8.14
N LEU A 10 -20.51 -31.46 9.43
CA LEU A 10 -20.38 -30.18 10.11
C LEU A 10 -18.91 -29.80 10.31
N ILE A 11 -18.05 -30.77 10.66
CA ILE A 11 -16.61 -30.54 10.75
C ILE A 11 -16.06 -30.10 9.37
N SER A 12 -16.50 -30.73 8.28
CA SER A 12 -16.10 -30.38 6.92
C SER A 12 -16.53 -28.96 6.54
N GLU A 13 -17.76 -28.57 6.90
CA GLU A 13 -18.28 -27.22 6.61
C GLU A 13 -17.53 -26.16 7.43
N ILE A 14 -17.26 -26.42 8.71
CA ILE A 14 -16.47 -25.55 9.59
C ILE A 14 -15.04 -25.37 9.06
N LEU A 15 -14.41 -26.45 8.59
CA LEU A 15 -13.02 -26.43 8.13
C LEU A 15 -12.86 -25.90 6.70
N SER A 16 -13.92 -25.96 5.90
CA SER A 16 -13.87 -25.62 4.47
C SER A 16 -13.32 -24.21 4.21
N PRO A 17 -13.77 -23.13 4.87
CA PRO A 17 -13.24 -21.79 4.64
C PRO A 17 -11.74 -21.65 4.95
N ALA A 18 -11.22 -22.41 5.93
CA ALA A 18 -9.82 -22.33 6.35
C ALA A 18 -8.88 -23.22 5.52
N LEU A 19 -9.39 -24.33 4.96
CA LEU A 19 -8.59 -25.30 4.22
C LEU A 19 -8.75 -25.21 2.69
N LYS A 20 -9.88 -24.69 2.19
CA LYS A 20 -10.11 -24.57 0.76
C LYS A 20 -9.44 -23.33 0.20
N VAL A 21 -8.78 -23.50 -0.93
CA VAL A 21 -8.22 -22.42 -1.74
C VAL A 21 -9.22 -22.13 -2.86
N SER A 22 -9.67 -20.87 -2.99
CA SER A 22 -10.56 -20.49 -4.08
C SER A 22 -9.91 -20.71 -5.44
N ASP A 23 -10.72 -20.85 -6.48
CA ASP A 23 -10.19 -21.10 -7.82
C ASP A 23 -9.37 -19.92 -8.34
N GLU A 24 -9.85 -18.70 -8.04
CA GLU A 24 -9.23 -17.43 -8.42
C GLU A 24 -7.85 -17.29 -7.80
N VAL A 25 -7.73 -17.59 -6.50
CA VAL A 25 -6.46 -17.55 -5.76
C VAL A 25 -5.50 -18.65 -6.26
N PHE A 26 -6.00 -19.85 -6.54
CA PHE A 26 -5.19 -20.94 -7.09
C PHE A 26 -4.67 -20.62 -8.50
N ALA A 27 -5.48 -19.99 -9.33
CA ALA A 27 -5.17 -19.67 -10.73
C ALA A 27 -4.51 -18.29 -10.92
N ASP A 28 -4.21 -17.58 -9.83
CA ASP A 28 -3.55 -16.29 -9.87
C ASP A 28 -2.15 -16.41 -10.53
N THR A 29 -1.98 -15.76 -11.69
CA THR A 29 -0.75 -15.72 -12.48
C THR A 29 0.04 -14.41 -12.29
N THR A 30 -0.36 -13.56 -11.34
CA THR A 30 0.34 -12.31 -11.02
C THR A 30 1.77 -12.55 -10.60
N ARG A 31 2.60 -11.51 -10.64
CA ARG A 31 4.03 -11.62 -10.32
C ARG A 31 4.27 -12.03 -8.86
N VAL A 32 3.40 -11.68 -7.94
CA VAL A 32 3.56 -12.07 -6.53
C VAL A 32 2.54 -13.17 -6.26
N SER A 33 3.00 -14.35 -5.86
CA SER A 33 2.08 -15.45 -5.54
C SER A 33 1.14 -15.02 -4.40
N PRO A 34 -0.18 -15.28 -4.48
CA PRO A 34 -1.08 -14.97 -3.37
C PRO A 34 -0.79 -15.87 -2.15
N PHE A 35 -0.09 -16.98 -2.33
CA PHE A 35 0.39 -17.84 -1.25
C PHE A 35 1.72 -17.37 -0.67
N ALA A 36 2.23 -16.22 -1.13
CA ALA A 36 3.47 -15.64 -0.68
C ALA A 36 3.40 -15.04 0.72
N ASP A 37 2.19 -14.79 1.21
CA ASP A 37 1.96 -14.15 2.50
C ASP A 37 2.52 -14.96 3.69
N PRO A 38 3.55 -14.44 4.39
CA PRO A 38 4.08 -15.05 5.59
C PRO A 38 3.09 -15.16 6.77
N ASP A 39 1.99 -14.40 6.76
CA ASP A 39 1.02 -14.37 7.86
C ASP A 39 -0.10 -15.40 7.69
N SER A 40 -0.12 -16.12 6.56
CA SER A 40 -1.03 -17.24 6.40
C SER A 40 -0.78 -18.28 7.50
N GLU A 41 -1.82 -18.58 8.29
CA GLU A 41 -1.74 -19.60 9.31
C GLU A 41 -1.41 -20.95 8.68
N SER A 42 -0.62 -21.77 9.39
CA SER A 42 -0.36 -23.13 8.92
C SER A 42 -1.65 -23.94 9.00
N THR A 43 -2.24 -24.23 7.85
CA THR A 43 -3.43 -25.09 7.73
C THR A 43 -3.23 -26.50 8.31
N SER A 44 -1.98 -26.92 8.53
CA SER A 44 -1.67 -28.18 9.22
C SER A 44 -2.05 -28.18 10.71
N ALA A 45 -2.19 -27.02 11.35
CA ALA A 45 -2.58 -26.91 12.75
C ALA A 45 -3.97 -27.53 13.01
N TYR A 46 -4.89 -27.42 12.05
CA TYR A 46 -6.23 -28.02 12.14
C TYR A 46 -6.21 -29.55 12.19
N LEU A 47 -5.15 -30.19 11.67
CA LEU A 47 -5.00 -31.66 11.74
C LEU A 47 -4.70 -32.16 13.16
N LEU A 48 -4.23 -31.28 14.05
CA LEU A 48 -3.75 -31.65 15.38
C LEU A 48 -4.83 -31.52 16.48
N VAL A 49 -6.04 -31.08 16.13
CA VAL A 49 -7.13 -30.86 17.10
C VAL A 49 -7.64 -32.17 17.69
N CYS A 50 -8.13 -33.10 16.87
CA CYS A 50 -8.58 -34.42 17.30
C CYS A 50 -8.61 -35.42 16.12
N LYS A 51 -8.87 -36.70 16.40
CA LYS A 51 -8.91 -37.77 15.36
C LYS A 51 -9.99 -37.53 14.29
N SER A 52 -11.17 -37.01 14.66
CA SER A 52 -12.23 -36.70 13.70
C SER A 52 -11.83 -35.54 12.78
N TRP A 53 -11.24 -34.48 13.35
CA TRP A 53 -10.71 -33.37 12.57
C TRP A 53 -9.60 -33.83 11.63
N LEU A 54 -8.64 -34.64 12.10
CA LEU A 54 -7.61 -35.23 11.25
C LEU A 54 -8.23 -36.01 10.08
N ARG A 55 -9.22 -36.86 10.33
CA ARG A 55 -9.91 -37.66 9.30
C ARG A 55 -10.59 -36.78 8.25
N VAL A 56 -11.37 -35.77 8.67
CA VAL A 56 -12.15 -34.91 7.79
C VAL A 56 -11.29 -33.85 7.08
N ALA A 57 -10.33 -33.26 7.78
CA ALA A 57 -9.45 -32.23 7.26
C ALA A 57 -8.42 -32.77 6.24
N THR A 58 -7.96 -34.01 6.39
CA THR A 58 -6.94 -34.60 5.50
C THR A 58 -7.34 -34.51 4.02
N PRO A 59 -8.49 -35.02 3.54
CA PRO A 59 -8.84 -34.89 2.13
C PRO A 59 -9.01 -33.43 1.68
N LEU A 60 -9.51 -32.54 2.54
CA LEU A 60 -9.64 -31.11 2.24
C LEU A 60 -8.27 -30.46 2.04
N LEU A 61 -7.32 -30.69 2.95
CA LEU A 61 -5.97 -30.14 2.92
C LEU A 61 -5.19 -30.63 1.69
N TYR A 62 -5.29 -31.92 1.35
CA TYR A 62 -4.57 -32.48 0.21
C TYR A 62 -5.25 -32.19 -1.13
N SER A 63 -6.49 -31.68 -1.15
CA SER A 63 -7.22 -31.40 -2.40
C SER A 63 -6.51 -30.37 -3.28
N VAL A 64 -5.89 -29.36 -2.67
CA VAL A 64 -5.11 -28.31 -3.32
C VAL A 64 -3.72 -28.26 -2.71
N VAL A 65 -2.71 -28.68 -3.47
CA VAL A 65 -1.32 -28.68 -3.04
C VAL A 65 -0.57 -27.52 -3.70
N VAL A 66 0.05 -26.66 -2.89
CA VAL A 66 0.92 -25.57 -3.35
C VAL A 66 2.35 -25.81 -2.88
N LEU A 67 3.29 -25.98 -3.82
CA LEU A 67 4.71 -26.22 -3.55
C LEU A 67 5.52 -24.96 -3.85
N ARG A 68 6.22 -24.44 -2.84
CA ARG A 68 6.99 -23.18 -2.92
C ARG A 68 8.44 -23.32 -2.43
N SER A 69 8.84 -24.52 -2.02
CA SER A 69 10.18 -24.80 -1.51
C SER A 69 10.61 -26.25 -1.72
N LYS A 70 11.93 -26.48 -1.71
CA LYS A 70 12.53 -27.81 -1.85
C LYS A 70 12.15 -28.72 -0.66
N SER A 71 12.07 -28.15 0.54
CA SER A 71 11.68 -28.86 1.77
C SER A 71 10.23 -29.35 1.72
N GLN A 72 9.28 -28.51 1.28
CA GLN A 72 7.88 -28.91 1.07
C GLN A 72 7.76 -30.05 0.06
N ALA A 73 8.41 -29.94 -1.10
CA ALA A 73 8.36 -30.98 -2.12
C ALA A 73 8.98 -32.30 -1.63
N LYS A 74 10.11 -32.25 -0.90
CA LYS A 74 10.74 -33.43 -0.30
C LYS A 74 9.84 -34.08 0.75
N ALA A 75 9.27 -33.30 1.67
CA ALA A 75 8.38 -33.79 2.71
C ALA A 75 7.13 -34.45 2.11
N LEU A 76 6.50 -33.80 1.13
CA LEU A 76 5.33 -34.33 0.45
C LEU A 76 5.64 -35.61 -0.35
N GLY A 77 6.75 -35.64 -1.08
CA GLY A 77 7.19 -36.82 -1.81
C GLY A 77 7.45 -38.03 -0.89
N LEU A 78 8.03 -37.79 0.29
CA LEU A 78 8.21 -38.81 1.32
C LEU A 78 6.86 -39.28 1.89
N ALA A 79 5.94 -38.35 2.17
CA ALA A 79 4.61 -38.67 2.67
C ALA A 79 3.84 -39.58 1.67
N PHE A 80 3.86 -39.24 0.38
CA PHE A 80 3.20 -40.04 -0.66
C PHE A 80 3.88 -41.38 -0.91
N SER A 81 5.20 -41.45 -0.77
CA SER A 81 5.93 -42.72 -0.86
C SER A 81 5.54 -43.68 0.25
N LYS A 82 5.37 -43.17 1.48
CA LYS A 82 4.96 -43.96 2.65
C LYS A 82 3.47 -44.28 2.66
N ASN A 83 2.64 -43.34 2.20
CA ASN A 83 1.20 -43.49 2.19
C ASN A 83 0.59 -42.97 0.88
N LYS A 84 0.47 -43.88 -0.10
CA LYS A 84 -0.03 -43.57 -1.44
C LYS A 84 -1.50 -43.13 -1.46
N SER A 85 -2.31 -43.49 -0.46
CA SER A 85 -3.73 -43.11 -0.45
C SER A 85 -3.91 -41.59 -0.30
N LEU A 86 -3.00 -40.91 0.41
CA LEU A 86 -3.02 -39.44 0.52
C LEU A 86 -2.91 -38.75 -0.84
N ALA A 87 -2.12 -39.33 -1.76
CA ALA A 87 -1.89 -38.77 -3.08
C ALA A 87 -3.14 -38.80 -3.98
N GLN A 88 -4.13 -39.65 -3.65
CA GLN A 88 -5.40 -39.77 -4.39
C GLN A 88 -6.33 -38.58 -4.18
N PHE A 89 -6.18 -37.87 -3.05
CA PHE A 89 -6.95 -36.67 -2.72
C PHE A 89 -6.51 -35.44 -3.53
N VAL A 90 -5.29 -35.43 -4.07
CA VAL A 90 -4.77 -34.29 -4.84
C VAL A 90 -5.56 -34.10 -6.12
N LYS A 91 -6.25 -32.96 -6.22
CA LYS A 91 -7.00 -32.53 -7.41
C LYS A 91 -6.35 -31.36 -8.12
N LYS A 92 -5.76 -30.44 -7.35
CA LYS A 92 -5.05 -29.26 -7.88
C LYS A 92 -3.61 -29.27 -7.38
N LEU A 93 -2.65 -29.10 -8.29
CA LEU A 93 -1.23 -29.01 -7.96
C LEU A 93 -0.65 -27.72 -8.54
N ARG A 94 -0.10 -26.88 -7.67
CA ARG A 94 0.62 -25.65 -8.04
C ARG A 94 2.09 -25.77 -7.68
N VAL A 95 2.95 -25.63 -8.68
CA VAL A 95 4.41 -25.77 -8.54
C VAL A 95 5.08 -24.43 -8.84
N GLU A 96 5.62 -23.79 -7.80
CA GLU A 96 6.29 -22.49 -7.86
C GLU A 96 7.83 -22.62 -7.82
N GLY A 97 8.41 -23.49 -8.65
CA GLY A 97 9.87 -23.64 -8.79
C GLY A 97 10.33 -25.01 -9.28
N GLY A 98 11.65 -25.21 -9.37
CA GLY A 98 12.25 -26.50 -9.75
C GLY A 98 12.77 -27.29 -8.55
N PHE A 99 11.90 -28.10 -7.92
CA PHE A 99 12.22 -28.81 -6.66
C PHE A 99 12.84 -30.20 -6.82
N GLY A 100 13.39 -30.52 -7.98
CA GLY A 100 14.20 -31.73 -8.22
C GLY A 100 13.41 -33.04 -8.26
N ALA A 101 14.07 -34.12 -7.83
CA ALA A 101 13.54 -35.49 -7.90
C ALA A 101 12.21 -35.73 -7.15
N PRO A 102 11.92 -35.10 -5.98
CA PRO A 102 10.64 -35.28 -5.29
C PRO A 102 9.40 -34.99 -6.14
N LEU A 103 9.45 -34.03 -7.08
CA LEU A 103 8.33 -33.72 -7.97
C LEU A 103 7.95 -34.91 -8.86
N GLY A 104 8.92 -35.71 -9.30
CA GLY A 104 8.63 -36.92 -10.08
C GLY A 104 7.90 -37.97 -9.26
N THR A 105 8.21 -38.07 -7.96
CA THR A 105 7.50 -38.97 -7.03
C THR A 105 6.07 -38.49 -6.79
N ILE A 106 5.89 -37.19 -6.59
CA ILE A 106 4.58 -36.57 -6.38
C ILE A 106 3.67 -36.82 -7.58
N LEU A 107 4.12 -36.49 -8.80
CA LEU A 107 3.34 -36.67 -10.02
C LEU A 107 3.02 -38.15 -10.30
N LYS A 108 3.98 -39.06 -10.05
CA LYS A 108 3.75 -40.51 -10.17
C LYS A 108 2.67 -41.03 -9.21
N CYS A 109 2.57 -40.46 -8.01
CA CYS A 109 1.61 -40.90 -7.00
C CYS A 109 0.24 -40.23 -7.12
N SER A 110 0.14 -39.10 -7.84
CA SER A 110 -1.07 -38.28 -7.95
C SER A 110 -1.64 -38.26 -9.38
N PRO A 111 -2.14 -39.39 -9.91
CA PRO A 111 -2.70 -39.45 -11.27
C PRO A 111 -4.00 -38.65 -11.44
N ASN A 112 -4.65 -38.26 -10.33
CA ASN A 112 -5.95 -37.58 -10.31
C ASN A 112 -5.86 -36.05 -10.38
N ILE A 113 -4.68 -35.49 -10.66
CA ILE A 113 -4.51 -34.04 -10.82
C ILE A 113 -5.37 -33.57 -12.01
N ALA A 114 -6.37 -32.75 -11.70
CA ALA A 114 -7.24 -32.10 -12.68
C ALA A 114 -6.67 -30.73 -13.08
N ASP A 115 -6.13 -29.98 -12.13
CA ASP A 115 -5.59 -28.65 -12.40
C ASP A 115 -4.10 -28.60 -12.10
N LEU A 116 -3.31 -28.26 -13.11
CA LEU A 116 -1.86 -28.13 -12.99
C LEU A 116 -1.46 -26.68 -13.22
N PHE A 117 -0.89 -26.05 -12.19
CA PHE A 117 -0.25 -24.74 -12.30
C PHE A 117 1.26 -24.90 -12.34
N LEU A 118 1.92 -24.33 -13.35
CA LEU A 118 3.37 -24.32 -13.50
C LEU A 118 3.91 -22.89 -13.62
N THR A 119 4.90 -22.55 -12.79
CA THR A 119 5.73 -21.37 -13.00
C THR A 119 6.99 -21.72 -13.80
N PHE A 120 7.37 -20.82 -14.71
CA PHE A 120 8.65 -20.88 -15.43
C PHE A 120 9.72 -20.02 -14.77
N ARG A 121 9.44 -19.46 -13.59
CA ARG A 121 10.41 -18.78 -12.73
C ARG A 121 11.27 -19.79 -11.99
N ILE A 122 12.11 -20.47 -12.75
CA ILE A 122 13.02 -21.49 -12.24
C ILE A 122 14.41 -20.91 -12.24
N TRP A 123 15.08 -21.06 -11.12
CA TRP A 123 16.39 -20.49 -10.95
C TRP A 123 17.49 -21.40 -11.50
N ALA A 124 18.70 -20.89 -11.65
CA ALA A 124 19.83 -21.66 -12.18
C ALA A 124 20.24 -22.82 -11.25
N ASP A 125 20.03 -22.67 -9.95
CA ASP A 125 20.31 -23.64 -8.88
C ASP A 125 19.13 -24.58 -8.57
N ASP A 126 18.04 -24.44 -9.30
CA ASP A 126 16.90 -25.35 -9.25
C ASP A 126 17.06 -26.51 -10.22
N SER A 127 16.32 -27.59 -9.98
CA SER A 127 16.29 -28.76 -10.84
C SER A 127 14.86 -29.10 -11.25
N THR A 128 14.60 -29.18 -12.56
CA THR A 128 13.31 -29.60 -13.11
C THR A 128 13.26 -31.09 -13.43
N ALA A 129 14.33 -31.85 -13.18
CA ALA A 129 14.45 -33.23 -13.66
C ALA A 129 13.30 -34.15 -13.22
N GLY A 130 12.83 -34.02 -11.96
CA GLY A 130 11.67 -34.78 -11.48
C GLY A 130 10.36 -34.33 -12.12
N LEU A 131 10.18 -33.02 -12.31
CA LEU A 131 9.02 -32.44 -12.99
C LEU A 131 8.94 -32.93 -14.45
N CYS A 132 10.02 -32.76 -15.22
CA CYS A 132 10.16 -33.24 -16.60
C CYS A 132 9.75 -34.70 -16.76
N LYS A 133 10.25 -35.59 -15.89
CA LYS A 133 9.91 -37.03 -15.92
C LYS A 133 8.47 -37.33 -15.51
N GLY A 134 7.89 -36.51 -14.65
CA GLY A 134 6.55 -36.75 -14.10
C GLY A 134 5.41 -36.22 -14.96
N LEU A 135 5.64 -35.22 -15.81
CA LEU A 135 4.57 -34.58 -16.61
C LEU A 135 3.81 -35.57 -17.51
N SER A 136 4.49 -36.57 -18.07
CA SER A 136 3.84 -37.60 -18.90
C SER A 136 3.07 -38.66 -18.11
N LEU A 137 3.12 -38.64 -16.78
CA LEU A 137 2.44 -39.62 -15.91
C LEU A 137 1.06 -39.15 -15.46
N ILE A 138 0.68 -37.92 -15.80
CA ILE A 138 -0.60 -37.30 -15.46
C ILE A 138 -1.32 -36.86 -16.73
N SER A 139 -2.61 -36.57 -16.63
CA SER A 139 -3.41 -35.98 -17.71
C SER A 139 -4.38 -34.95 -17.13
N PRO A 140 -3.91 -33.71 -16.85
CA PRO A 140 -4.74 -32.67 -16.28
C PRO A 140 -5.86 -32.25 -17.24
N THR A 141 -6.94 -31.72 -16.66
CA THR A 141 -8.05 -31.09 -17.39
C THR A 141 -7.80 -29.60 -17.65
N ARG A 142 -7.07 -28.93 -16.75
CA ARG A 142 -6.70 -27.52 -16.88
C ARG A 142 -5.20 -27.32 -16.67
N LEU A 143 -4.59 -26.57 -17.58
CA LEU A 143 -3.20 -26.11 -17.47
C LEU A 143 -3.19 -24.59 -17.21
N ILE A 144 -2.53 -24.16 -16.14
CA ILE A 144 -2.32 -22.75 -15.81
C ILE A 144 -0.82 -22.47 -15.86
N LEU A 145 -0.43 -21.45 -16.62
CA LEU A 145 0.97 -21.09 -16.81
C LEU A 145 1.28 -19.71 -16.26
N GLN A 146 2.38 -19.62 -15.53
CA GLN A 146 3.00 -18.35 -15.16
C GLN A 146 4.36 -18.27 -15.86
N LEU A 147 4.40 -17.52 -16.95
CA LEU A 147 5.57 -17.34 -17.79
C LEU A 147 6.23 -16.00 -17.45
N ASP A 148 7.54 -16.01 -17.24
CA ASP A 148 8.32 -14.78 -17.06
C ASP A 148 9.16 -14.51 -18.31
N GLY A 149 8.89 -13.39 -18.98
CA GLY A 149 9.57 -13.00 -20.21
C GLY A 149 11.07 -12.77 -20.04
N LYS A 150 11.55 -12.56 -18.81
CA LYS A 150 12.95 -12.15 -18.57
C LYS A 150 13.97 -13.29 -18.55
N GLN A 151 13.54 -14.56 -18.55
CA GLN A 151 14.45 -15.70 -18.35
C GLN A 151 14.80 -16.45 -19.65
N THR A 152 15.29 -15.78 -20.70
CA THR A 152 15.51 -16.41 -22.02
C THR A 152 16.74 -17.35 -22.10
N GLY A 153 17.61 -17.42 -21.10
CA GLY A 153 18.86 -18.23 -21.14
C GLY A 153 18.94 -19.45 -20.22
N ASN A 154 17.91 -19.77 -19.42
CA ASN A 154 18.01 -20.86 -18.45
C ASN A 154 17.77 -22.24 -19.10
N LYS A 155 18.81 -23.09 -19.20
CA LYS A 155 18.72 -24.46 -19.74
C LYS A 155 17.71 -25.32 -18.99
N THR A 156 17.59 -25.16 -17.67
CA THR A 156 16.61 -25.89 -16.84
C THR A 156 15.18 -25.54 -17.22
N VAL A 157 14.92 -24.28 -17.57
CA VAL A 157 13.62 -23.81 -18.07
C VAL A 157 13.35 -24.36 -19.48
N ALA A 158 14.35 -24.33 -20.38
CA ALA A 158 14.23 -24.89 -21.72
C ALA A 158 13.90 -26.40 -21.67
N ASN A 159 14.60 -27.17 -20.82
CA ASN A 159 14.31 -28.59 -20.63
C ASN A 159 12.89 -28.84 -20.12
N LEU A 160 12.38 -27.99 -19.22
CA LEU A 160 11.00 -28.10 -18.74
C LEU A 160 10.01 -27.77 -19.86
N GLU A 161 10.28 -26.74 -20.65
CA GLU A 161 9.48 -26.37 -21.80
C GLU A 161 9.38 -27.53 -22.80
N ASP A 162 10.51 -28.13 -23.17
CA ASP A 162 10.55 -29.27 -24.10
C ASP A 162 9.79 -30.48 -23.52
N SER A 163 9.96 -30.78 -22.23
CA SER A 163 9.23 -31.86 -21.57
C SER A 163 7.72 -31.60 -21.51
N LEU A 164 7.30 -30.33 -21.35
CA LEU A 164 5.90 -29.93 -21.38
C LEU A 164 5.33 -30.12 -22.80
N LEU A 165 6.06 -29.70 -23.83
CA LEU A 165 5.66 -29.87 -25.23
C LEU A 165 5.51 -31.36 -25.61
N GLU A 166 6.36 -32.23 -25.07
CA GLU A 166 6.25 -33.70 -25.26
C GLU A 166 5.08 -34.33 -24.48
N ALA A 167 4.69 -33.73 -23.33
CA ALA A 167 3.62 -34.23 -22.50
C ALA A 167 2.23 -33.83 -23.02
N ILE A 168 2.08 -32.60 -23.54
CA ILE A 168 0.80 -32.05 -24.01
C ILE A 168 0.01 -32.99 -24.94
N PRO A 169 0.61 -33.62 -25.98
CA PRO A 169 -0.10 -34.54 -26.86
C PRO A 169 -0.68 -35.77 -26.15
N LYS A 170 -0.09 -36.16 -25.01
CA LYS A 170 -0.48 -37.33 -24.21
C LYS A 170 -1.57 -36.99 -23.17
N TRP A 171 -1.91 -35.72 -23.00
CA TRP A 171 -2.92 -35.28 -22.04
C TRP A 171 -4.31 -35.31 -22.66
N ASP A 172 -4.95 -36.47 -22.59
CA ASP A 172 -6.25 -36.71 -23.22
C ASP A 172 -7.40 -35.90 -22.62
N ARG A 173 -7.23 -35.41 -21.39
CA ARG A 173 -8.26 -34.67 -20.67
C ARG A 173 -8.12 -33.15 -20.76
N LEU A 174 -7.06 -32.62 -21.37
CA LEU A 174 -6.77 -31.20 -21.34
C LEU A 174 -7.75 -30.40 -22.22
N THR A 175 -8.67 -29.68 -21.58
CA THR A 175 -9.71 -28.87 -22.24
C THR A 175 -9.67 -27.40 -21.84
N ALA A 176 -8.90 -27.02 -20.82
CA ALA A 176 -8.78 -25.63 -20.38
C ALA A 176 -7.32 -25.16 -20.31
N LEU A 177 -7.09 -23.93 -20.77
CA LEU A 177 -5.80 -23.25 -20.70
C LEU A 177 -5.96 -21.90 -20.03
N GLU A 178 -5.01 -21.54 -19.17
CA GLU A 178 -4.91 -20.22 -18.57
C GLU A 178 -3.49 -19.68 -18.67
N LEU A 179 -3.36 -18.46 -19.18
CA LEU A 179 -2.09 -17.82 -19.51
C LEU A 179 -1.90 -16.55 -18.68
N PRO A 180 -0.64 -16.10 -18.49
CA PRO A 180 -0.37 -14.83 -17.85
C PRO A 180 -0.77 -13.68 -18.78
N GLY A 181 -0.69 -12.45 -18.27
CA GLY A 181 -1.01 -11.28 -19.08
C GLY A 181 -0.17 -11.18 -20.35
N ASP A 182 1.15 -11.36 -20.24
CA ASP A 182 2.04 -11.23 -21.40
C ASP A 182 2.25 -12.58 -22.09
N VAL A 183 1.60 -12.74 -23.25
CA VAL A 183 1.71 -13.95 -24.09
C VAL A 183 2.66 -13.78 -25.27
N SER A 184 3.31 -12.62 -25.42
CA SER A 184 4.12 -12.29 -26.61
C SER A 184 5.44 -13.07 -26.68
N ASN A 185 5.85 -13.72 -25.59
CA ASN A 185 7.13 -14.43 -25.53
C ASN A 185 7.15 -15.71 -26.39
N GLY A 186 8.35 -16.07 -26.87
CA GLY A 186 8.54 -17.23 -27.75
C GLY A 186 8.13 -18.58 -27.14
N ARG A 187 8.16 -18.72 -25.80
CA ARG A 187 7.75 -19.94 -25.10
C ARG A 187 6.25 -20.13 -25.15
N THR A 188 5.49 -19.06 -24.85
CA THR A 188 4.03 -19.07 -24.97
C THR A 188 3.61 -19.48 -26.37
N ARG A 189 4.30 -18.98 -27.39
CA ARG A 189 4.05 -19.36 -28.79
C ARG A 189 4.28 -20.86 -29.03
N ARG A 190 5.37 -21.44 -28.51
CA ARG A 190 5.65 -22.89 -28.66
C ARG A 190 4.57 -23.73 -27.98
N VAL A 191 4.19 -23.37 -26.76
CA VAL A 191 3.14 -24.07 -26.01
C VAL A 191 1.78 -23.95 -26.72
N LEU A 192 1.39 -22.76 -27.17
CA LEU A 192 0.14 -22.56 -27.90
C LEU A 192 0.09 -23.34 -29.22
N ASN A 193 1.21 -23.45 -29.95
CA ASN A 193 1.26 -24.27 -31.15
C ASN A 193 1.04 -25.77 -30.82
N ALA A 194 1.68 -26.28 -29.77
CA ALA A 194 1.48 -27.68 -29.34
C ALA A 194 0.03 -27.94 -28.93
N LEU A 195 -0.59 -27.01 -28.20
CA LEU A 195 -1.99 -27.09 -27.80
C LEU A 195 -2.95 -26.99 -28.99
N GLY A 196 -2.70 -26.07 -29.92
CA GLY A 196 -3.47 -25.94 -31.16
C GLY A 196 -3.45 -27.21 -32.01
N ASN A 197 -2.30 -27.91 -32.04
CA ASN A 197 -2.16 -29.19 -32.74
C ASN A 197 -2.95 -30.32 -32.09
N CYS A 198 -3.21 -30.26 -30.78
CA CYS A 198 -4.00 -31.28 -30.08
C CYS A 198 -5.50 -31.18 -30.37
N LYS A 199 -6.00 -29.99 -30.74
CA LYS A 199 -7.41 -29.75 -31.09
C LYS A 199 -8.42 -30.15 -29.99
N LYS A 200 -8.02 -30.08 -28.72
CA LYS A 200 -8.85 -30.47 -27.55
C LYS A 200 -9.35 -29.31 -26.69
N LEU A 201 -8.80 -28.10 -26.83
CA LEU A 201 -9.13 -26.99 -25.95
C LEU A 201 -10.54 -26.43 -26.20
N GLU A 202 -11.28 -26.22 -25.11
CA GLU A 202 -12.62 -25.64 -25.10
C GLU A 202 -12.66 -24.28 -24.41
N ARG A 203 -11.81 -24.07 -23.40
CA ARG A 203 -11.79 -22.85 -22.58
C ARG A 203 -10.41 -22.25 -22.50
N VAL A 204 -10.31 -20.94 -22.69
CA VAL A 204 -9.05 -20.20 -22.60
C VAL A 204 -9.25 -18.96 -21.72
N VAL A 205 -8.35 -18.74 -20.76
CA VAL A 205 -8.34 -17.57 -19.88
C VAL A 205 -7.05 -16.77 -20.12
N ILE A 206 -7.17 -15.50 -20.49
CA ILE A 206 -6.05 -14.62 -20.89
C ILE A 206 -6.28 -13.18 -20.41
N SER A 207 -5.28 -12.31 -20.53
CA SER A 207 -5.48 -10.85 -20.47
C SER A 207 -6.12 -10.32 -21.76
N SER A 208 -6.75 -9.15 -21.66
CA SER A 208 -7.52 -8.50 -22.73
C SER A 208 -6.73 -8.22 -24.02
N TYR A 209 -5.45 -7.88 -23.94
CA TYR A 209 -4.69 -7.35 -25.08
C TYR A 209 -4.27 -8.38 -26.15
N ASN A 210 -4.42 -9.68 -25.90
CA ASN A 210 -3.87 -10.72 -26.80
C ASN A 210 -4.91 -11.67 -27.41
N VAL A 211 -6.20 -11.35 -27.28
CA VAL A 211 -7.30 -12.25 -27.66
C VAL A 211 -7.21 -12.75 -29.11
N LEU A 212 -6.98 -11.84 -30.07
CA LEU A 212 -6.88 -12.19 -31.49
C LEU A 212 -5.69 -13.11 -31.77
N TRP A 213 -4.53 -12.83 -31.18
CA TRP A 213 -3.32 -13.59 -31.39
C TRP A 213 -3.47 -15.01 -30.83
N VAL A 214 -3.99 -15.15 -29.62
CA VAL A 214 -4.24 -16.46 -29.00
C VAL A 214 -5.27 -17.25 -29.80
N TYR A 215 -6.37 -16.62 -30.21
CA TYR A 215 -7.39 -17.26 -31.04
C TYR A 215 -6.81 -17.80 -32.35
N SER A 216 -5.97 -17.01 -33.05
CA SER A 216 -5.37 -17.44 -34.32
C SER A 216 -4.57 -18.75 -34.22
N ARG A 217 -3.98 -19.03 -33.05
CA ARG A 217 -3.19 -20.23 -32.75
C ARG A 217 -4.04 -21.41 -32.31
N LEU A 218 -5.20 -21.13 -31.73
CA LEU A 218 -6.11 -22.12 -31.16
C LEU A 218 -7.39 -22.31 -31.99
N LYS A 219 -7.51 -21.67 -33.16
CA LYS A 219 -8.70 -21.74 -34.03
C LYS A 219 -9.08 -23.15 -34.49
N ALA A 220 -8.15 -24.11 -34.43
CA ALA A 220 -8.40 -25.51 -34.75
C ALA A 220 -8.99 -26.30 -33.57
N CYS A 221 -9.03 -25.71 -32.37
CA CYS A 221 -9.63 -26.28 -31.18
C CYS A 221 -11.13 -25.94 -31.12
N PRO A 222 -11.96 -26.79 -30.47
CA PRO A 222 -13.39 -26.55 -30.28
C PRO A 222 -13.64 -25.50 -29.18
N LEU A 223 -13.11 -24.29 -29.34
CA LEU A 223 -13.23 -23.20 -28.37
C LEU A 223 -14.70 -22.81 -28.18
N ARG A 224 -15.12 -22.77 -26.91
CA ARG A 224 -16.46 -22.33 -26.47
C ARG A 224 -16.41 -21.00 -25.76
N VAL A 225 -15.34 -20.74 -25.01
CA VAL A 225 -15.19 -19.52 -24.20
C VAL A 225 -13.74 -19.04 -24.18
N ILE A 226 -13.55 -17.75 -24.42
CA ILE A 226 -12.31 -17.01 -24.17
C ILE A 226 -12.59 -15.97 -23.09
N ARG A 227 -12.15 -16.26 -21.87
CA ARG A 227 -12.36 -15.38 -20.71
C ARG A 227 -11.23 -14.35 -20.62
N LEU A 228 -11.57 -13.08 -20.57
CA LEU A 228 -10.62 -11.98 -20.42
C LEU A 228 -10.55 -11.52 -18.96
N LYS A 229 -9.36 -11.61 -18.37
CA LYS A 229 -9.07 -11.09 -17.02
C LYS A 229 -8.86 -9.57 -17.05
N GLY A 230 -9.57 -8.88 -16.17
CA GLY A 230 -9.44 -7.43 -15.95
C GLY A 230 -10.26 -6.54 -16.89
N GLN A 231 -10.20 -5.23 -16.66
CA GLN A 231 -10.87 -4.26 -17.53
C GLN A 231 -10.22 -4.28 -18.92
N SER A 232 -11.05 -4.26 -19.94
CA SER A 232 -10.59 -4.26 -21.33
C SER A 232 -10.53 -2.84 -21.86
N SER A 233 -9.43 -2.51 -22.54
CA SER A 233 -9.30 -1.21 -23.19
C SER A 233 -10.33 -1.08 -24.32
N HIS A 234 -10.76 0.15 -24.60
CA HIS A 234 -11.65 0.45 -25.73
C HIS A 234 -11.09 -0.07 -27.07
N SER A 235 -9.76 -0.09 -27.22
CA SER A 235 -9.09 -0.62 -28.42
C SER A 235 -9.28 -2.12 -28.65
N VAL A 236 -9.44 -2.93 -27.58
CA VAL A 236 -9.73 -4.37 -27.73
C VAL A 236 -11.14 -4.57 -28.27
N TRP A 237 -12.09 -3.75 -27.85
CA TRP A 237 -13.48 -3.81 -28.34
C TRP A 237 -13.58 -3.49 -29.82
N LEU A 238 -12.94 -2.40 -30.28
CA LEU A 238 -12.94 -2.03 -31.69
C LEU A 238 -12.42 -3.18 -32.58
N ARG A 239 -11.37 -3.87 -32.15
CA ARG A 239 -10.82 -5.02 -32.87
C ARG A 239 -11.70 -6.27 -32.81
N LEU A 240 -12.44 -6.48 -31.72
CA LEU A 240 -13.40 -7.57 -31.61
C LEU A 240 -14.65 -7.32 -32.47
N ASP A 241 -15.02 -6.07 -32.69
CA ASP A 241 -16.12 -5.71 -33.60
C ASP A 241 -15.81 -6.07 -35.06
N GLU A 242 -14.54 -6.05 -35.45
CA GLU A 242 -14.06 -6.52 -36.76
C GLU A 242 -14.10 -8.06 -36.90
N GLU A 243 -14.19 -8.79 -35.79
CA GLU A 243 -14.08 -10.26 -35.73
C GLU A 243 -15.25 -10.88 -34.94
N PRO A 244 -16.48 -10.90 -35.50
CA PRO A 244 -17.71 -11.27 -34.78
C PRO A 244 -17.68 -12.69 -34.21
N GLN A 245 -16.99 -13.61 -34.90
CA GLN A 245 -16.77 -14.98 -34.46
C GLN A 245 -15.95 -15.07 -33.15
N ILE A 246 -14.96 -14.20 -32.98
CA ILE A 246 -14.15 -14.13 -31.76
C ILE A 246 -14.95 -13.43 -30.67
N LYS A 247 -15.62 -12.33 -31.01
CA LYS A 247 -16.50 -11.59 -30.10
C LYS A 247 -17.55 -12.50 -29.45
N ALA A 248 -18.13 -13.44 -30.20
CA ALA A 248 -19.10 -14.41 -29.68
C ALA A 248 -18.51 -15.39 -28.65
N LEU A 249 -17.20 -15.65 -28.69
CA LEU A 249 -16.51 -16.52 -27.73
C LEU A 249 -16.03 -15.74 -26.50
N VAL A 250 -15.86 -14.43 -26.61
CA VAL A 250 -15.26 -13.60 -25.57
C VAL A 250 -16.24 -13.35 -24.43
N GLN A 251 -15.82 -13.70 -23.22
CA GLN A 251 -16.50 -13.36 -21.98
C GLN A 251 -15.56 -12.50 -21.13
N PHE A 252 -16.05 -11.36 -20.66
CA PHE A 252 -15.29 -10.55 -19.72
C PHE A 252 -15.53 -11.13 -18.34
N ASP A 253 -14.51 -11.08 -17.49
CA ASP A 253 -14.81 -11.02 -16.08
C ASP A 253 -15.77 -9.84 -15.91
N SER A 254 -17.05 -10.13 -15.63
CA SER A 254 -17.88 -9.13 -14.98
C SER A 254 -17.00 -8.60 -13.86
N PRO A 255 -16.83 -7.27 -13.72
CA PRO A 255 -16.27 -6.76 -12.49
C PRO A 255 -17.01 -7.53 -11.43
N VAL A 256 -16.26 -8.21 -10.56
CA VAL A 256 -16.87 -8.82 -9.40
C VAL A 256 -17.49 -7.59 -8.74
N ASN A 257 -18.77 -7.32 -9.05
CA ASN A 257 -19.71 -6.93 -8.06
C ASN A 257 -19.40 -7.99 -7.04
N VAL A 258 -18.56 -7.58 -6.08
CA VAL A 258 -18.66 -8.10 -4.75
C VAL A 258 -20.13 -7.82 -4.52
N ASP A 259 -20.99 -8.80 -4.87
CA ASP A 259 -22.40 -8.75 -4.58
C ASP A 259 -22.32 -8.43 -3.11
N PRO A 260 -22.65 -7.17 -2.72
CA PRO A 260 -22.32 -6.69 -1.40
C PRO A 260 -23.01 -7.69 -0.52
N GLN A 261 -22.25 -8.60 0.14
CA GLN A 261 -22.77 -9.87 0.67
C GLN A 261 -24.20 -9.63 1.10
N PRO A 262 -25.22 -10.13 0.36
CA PRO A 262 -26.49 -9.45 0.17
C PRO A 262 -26.78 -8.55 1.36
N LEU A 263 -26.42 -7.26 1.24
CA LEU A 263 -26.78 -6.28 2.27
C LEU A 263 -28.27 -6.48 2.40
N VAL A 264 -28.66 -7.06 3.55
CA VAL A 264 -29.98 -7.60 3.82
C VAL A 264 -30.99 -6.77 3.06
N HIS A 265 -31.64 -7.35 2.05
CA HIS A 265 -32.61 -6.67 1.19
C HIS A 265 -33.43 -5.71 2.05
N CYS A 266 -33.16 -4.40 1.95
CA CYS A 266 -33.93 -3.40 2.65
C CYS A 266 -35.17 -3.16 1.80
N TRP A 267 -36.33 -3.55 2.32
CA TRP A 267 -37.61 -3.50 1.62
C TRP A 267 -38.10 -2.04 1.47
N ASP A 268 -38.88 -1.81 0.41
CA ASP A 268 -39.70 -0.64 0.07
C ASP A 268 -39.06 0.65 -0.50
N SER A 269 -39.28 0.84 -1.81
CA SER A 269 -39.05 2.08 -2.58
C SER A 269 -40.03 3.22 -2.25
N PHE A 270 -40.92 3.05 -1.27
CA PHE A 270 -41.91 4.06 -0.85
C PHE A 270 -41.58 4.73 0.49
N LEU A 271 -40.53 4.31 1.17
CA LEU A 271 -40.05 4.99 2.37
C LEU A 271 -39.35 6.28 1.96
N ASN A 272 -40.04 7.42 2.09
CA ASN A 272 -39.41 8.73 2.19
C ASN A 272 -38.92 8.90 3.63
N PRO A 273 -37.65 8.59 3.94
CA PRO A 273 -37.14 8.71 5.30
C PRO A 273 -37.37 10.13 5.81
N MET A 274 -37.82 10.23 7.07
CA MET A 274 -38.04 11.48 7.79
C MET A 274 -39.22 12.35 7.34
N VAL A 275 -40.14 11.86 6.48
CA VAL A 275 -41.33 12.65 6.08
C VAL A 275 -42.22 13.06 7.27
N SER A 276 -42.20 12.28 8.36
CA SER A 276 -42.93 12.55 9.60
C SER A 276 -42.16 13.38 10.63
N ALA A 277 -40.88 13.66 10.41
CA ALA A 277 -40.06 14.46 11.32
C ALA A 277 -40.26 15.96 11.04
N SER A 278 -40.14 16.81 12.07
CA SER A 278 -40.19 18.27 11.87
C SER A 278 -38.99 18.75 11.05
N PRO A 279 -39.07 19.92 10.38
CA PRO A 279 -37.97 20.47 9.60
C PRO A 279 -36.67 20.60 10.40
N GLU A 280 -36.75 20.97 11.67
CA GLU A 280 -35.59 21.14 12.56
C GLU A 280 -34.88 19.80 12.81
N VAL A 281 -35.65 18.74 13.03
CA VAL A 281 -35.12 17.39 13.21
C VAL A 281 -34.51 16.88 11.90
N GLN A 282 -35.18 17.10 10.76
CA GLN A 282 -34.64 16.74 9.44
C GLN A 282 -33.31 17.46 9.17
N GLU A 283 -33.25 18.76 9.45
CA GLU A 283 -32.05 19.58 9.27
C GLU A 283 -30.92 19.15 10.19
N SER A 284 -31.20 18.85 11.46
CA SER A 284 -30.18 18.35 12.40
C SER A 284 -29.61 17.00 11.97
N ILE A 285 -30.46 16.09 11.46
CA ILE A 285 -30.02 14.81 10.92
C ILE A 285 -29.16 15.03 9.68
N TRP A 286 -29.62 15.86 8.73
CA TRP A 286 -28.85 16.14 7.51
C TRP A 286 -27.54 16.86 7.79
N GLU A 287 -27.51 17.81 8.71
CA GLU A 287 -26.28 18.48 9.15
C GLU A 287 -25.29 17.45 9.70
N ARG A 288 -25.75 16.49 10.51
CA ARG A 288 -24.90 15.42 11.04
C ARG A 288 -24.38 14.52 9.92
N VAL A 289 -25.24 14.09 9.00
CA VAL A 289 -24.85 13.25 7.84
C VAL A 289 -23.84 13.99 6.96
N LEU A 290 -24.12 15.24 6.62
CA LEU A 290 -23.24 16.08 5.80
C LEU A 290 -21.91 16.35 6.51
N SER A 291 -21.92 16.54 7.84
CA SER A 291 -20.70 16.70 8.61
C SER A 291 -19.78 15.50 8.49
N PHE A 292 -20.31 14.27 8.43
CA PHE A 292 -19.52 13.05 8.19
C PHE A 292 -19.13 12.90 6.72
N ALA A 293 -20.07 13.12 5.79
CA ALA A 293 -19.83 12.95 4.35
C ALA A 293 -18.83 13.97 3.78
N MET A 294 -18.67 15.12 4.43
CA MET A 294 -17.75 16.18 4.04
C MET A 294 -16.41 16.19 4.81
N LEU A 295 -16.21 15.26 5.75
CA LEU A 295 -14.89 15.07 6.35
C LEU A 295 -13.90 14.73 5.23
N PRO A 296 -12.69 15.32 5.25
CA PRO A 296 -11.64 14.91 4.33
C PRO A 296 -11.32 13.44 4.59
N SER A 297 -11.63 12.56 3.64
CA SER A 297 -11.13 11.19 3.63
C SER A 297 -9.74 11.19 2.99
N GLU A 298 -8.70 10.90 3.77
CA GLU A 298 -7.40 10.56 3.20
C GLU A 298 -7.43 9.10 2.71
N PRO A 299 -7.04 8.79 1.45
CA PRO A 299 -6.70 9.66 0.32
C PRO A 299 -7.75 9.52 -0.80
N ALA A 300 -8.85 10.26 -0.76
CA ALA A 300 -9.81 10.26 -1.87
C ALA A 300 -10.15 11.70 -2.29
N ASN A 301 -9.76 12.04 -3.53
CA ASN A 301 -10.08 13.27 -4.25
C ASN A 301 -11.58 13.41 -4.61
N LEU A 302 -12.49 12.94 -3.74
CA LEU A 302 -13.91 13.12 -3.96
C LEU A 302 -14.25 14.61 -3.79
N SER A 303 -14.68 15.22 -4.89
CA SER A 303 -15.21 16.58 -4.87
C SER A 303 -16.38 16.63 -3.90
N ARG A 304 -16.32 17.51 -2.89
CA ARG A 304 -17.42 17.76 -1.94
C ARG A 304 -18.47 18.72 -2.49
N LEU A 305 -18.16 19.38 -3.62
CA LEU A 305 -19.03 20.33 -4.28
C LEU A 305 -20.40 19.74 -4.67
N PRO A 306 -20.54 18.48 -5.15
CA PRO A 306 -21.84 17.91 -5.51
C PRO A 306 -22.86 17.96 -4.38
N PHE A 307 -22.44 17.80 -3.11
CA PHE A 307 -23.34 17.90 -1.96
C PHE A 307 -23.95 19.30 -1.83
N LEU A 308 -23.20 20.37 -2.14
CA LEU A 308 -23.70 21.75 -2.14
C LEU A 308 -24.68 22.03 -3.27
N LEU A 309 -24.71 21.17 -4.30
CA LEU A 309 -25.50 21.31 -5.51
C LEU A 309 -26.76 20.42 -5.52
N VAL A 310 -26.99 19.61 -4.48
CA VAL A 310 -28.17 18.74 -4.38
C VAL A 310 -29.47 19.55 -4.27
N SER A 311 -29.52 20.50 -3.32
CA SER A 311 -30.71 21.33 -3.04
C SER A 311 -30.33 22.59 -2.27
N LYS A 312 -31.26 23.55 -2.13
CA LYS A 312 -31.06 24.75 -1.30
C LYS A 312 -30.84 24.41 0.17
N THR A 313 -31.55 23.41 0.70
CA THR A 313 -31.37 22.93 2.08
C THR A 313 -29.98 22.33 2.26
N PHE A 314 -29.55 21.47 1.34
CA PHE A 314 -28.20 20.92 1.35
C PHE A 314 -27.15 22.01 1.24
N ASN A 315 -27.33 22.99 0.36
CA ASN A 315 -26.42 24.14 0.26
C ASN A 315 -26.27 24.84 1.62
N ARG A 316 -27.38 25.23 2.25
CA ARG A 316 -27.37 25.94 3.54
C ARG A 316 -26.74 25.12 4.66
N LEU A 317 -27.07 23.83 4.78
CA LEU A 317 -26.58 22.95 5.85
C LEU A 317 -25.13 22.49 5.62
N ALA A 318 -24.74 22.29 4.36
CA ALA A 318 -23.42 21.81 4.01
C ALA A 318 -22.40 22.94 3.88
N LEU A 319 -22.80 24.20 3.68
CA LEU A 319 -21.87 25.32 3.53
C LEU A 319 -20.92 25.45 4.74
N PRO A 320 -21.39 25.42 6.00
CA PRO A 320 -20.49 25.44 7.16
C PRO A 320 -19.53 24.23 7.17
N CYS A 321 -20.01 23.04 6.81
CA CYS A 321 -19.20 21.83 6.74
C CYS A 321 -18.12 21.93 5.64
N TYR A 322 -18.45 22.54 4.51
CA TYR A 322 -17.54 22.73 3.39
C TYR A 322 -16.36 23.65 3.75
N TYR A 323 -16.65 24.77 4.43
CA TYR A 323 -15.62 25.71 4.91
C TYR A 323 -14.85 25.24 6.14
N THR A 324 -15.29 24.14 6.79
CA THR A 324 -14.60 23.61 7.97
C THR A 324 -13.19 23.12 7.64
N HIS A 325 -13.01 22.50 6.46
CA HIS A 325 -11.72 21.99 5.99
C HIS A 325 -11.48 22.51 4.57
N LEU A 326 -10.68 23.55 4.42
CA LEU A 326 -10.39 24.18 3.14
C LEU A 326 -9.12 23.57 2.53
N ARG A 327 -9.15 23.30 1.22
CA ARG A 327 -7.98 22.88 0.44
C ARG A 327 -7.76 23.88 -0.69
N LEU A 328 -6.68 24.64 -0.59
CA LEU A 328 -6.25 25.60 -1.60
C LEU A 328 -5.32 24.89 -2.56
N LYS A 329 -5.70 24.74 -3.83
CA LYS A 329 -4.88 24.04 -4.83
C LYS A 329 -3.88 24.96 -5.51
N ASP A 330 -4.27 26.21 -5.71
CA ASP A 330 -3.53 27.18 -6.53
C ASP A 330 -3.68 28.61 -5.98
N THR A 331 -2.97 29.55 -6.60
CA THR A 331 -2.99 30.98 -6.23
C THR A 331 -4.38 31.58 -6.40
N MET A 332 -5.12 31.16 -7.44
CA MET A 332 -6.46 31.67 -7.71
C MET A 332 -7.47 31.28 -6.63
N SER A 333 -7.39 30.06 -6.11
CA SER A 333 -8.20 29.57 -5.00
C SER A 333 -7.87 30.32 -3.70
N THR A 334 -6.62 30.72 -3.54
CA THR A 334 -6.14 31.50 -2.39
C THR A 334 -6.69 32.92 -2.42
N CYS A 335 -6.57 33.63 -3.56
CA CYS A 335 -7.14 34.96 -3.75
C CYS A 335 -8.67 34.93 -3.62
N SER A 336 -9.31 33.90 -4.19
CA SER A 336 -10.76 33.71 -4.10
C SER A 336 -11.20 33.49 -2.65
N LEU A 337 -10.40 32.75 -1.86
CA LEU A 337 -10.65 32.59 -0.44
C LEU A 337 -10.52 33.92 0.31
N ASP A 338 -9.47 34.72 0.07
CA ASP A 338 -9.31 36.03 0.73
C ASP A 338 -10.53 36.94 0.48
N VAL A 339 -10.94 37.08 -0.79
CA VAL A 339 -12.13 37.87 -1.16
C VAL A 339 -13.37 37.33 -0.43
N LEU A 340 -13.55 36.01 -0.39
CA LEU A 340 -14.69 35.38 0.25
C LEU A 340 -14.69 35.55 1.77
N LEU A 341 -13.53 35.43 2.41
CA LEU A 341 -13.39 35.62 3.86
C LEU A 341 -13.64 37.07 4.28
N ARG A 342 -13.23 38.05 3.46
CA ARG A 342 -13.56 39.46 3.67
C ARG A 342 -15.06 39.73 3.48
N GLN A 343 -15.67 39.11 2.48
CA GLN A 343 -17.09 39.30 2.19
C GLN A 343 -18.01 38.59 3.20
N TYR A 344 -17.57 37.45 3.75
CA TYR A 344 -18.34 36.64 4.68
C TYR A 344 -17.56 36.30 5.96
N PRO A 345 -17.33 37.28 6.86
CA PRO A 345 -16.56 37.06 8.08
C PRO A 345 -17.13 35.95 8.97
N ALA A 346 -18.44 35.69 8.96
CA ALA A 346 -19.03 34.59 9.72
C ALA A 346 -18.49 33.21 9.31
N LEU A 347 -18.10 33.02 8.05
CA LEU A 347 -17.53 31.76 7.55
C LEU A 347 -16.09 31.55 8.03
N THR A 348 -15.32 32.63 8.24
CA THR A 348 -13.94 32.54 8.76
C THR A 348 -13.90 31.78 10.09
N SER A 349 -14.82 32.09 11.01
CA SER A 349 -14.90 31.44 12.32
C SER A 349 -15.15 29.93 12.25
N ARG A 350 -15.60 29.41 11.10
CA ARG A 350 -15.86 27.98 10.87
C ARG A 350 -14.64 27.23 10.35
N VAL A 351 -13.61 27.92 9.85
CA VAL A 351 -12.40 27.29 9.32
C VAL A 351 -11.63 26.60 10.45
N ARG A 352 -11.55 25.27 10.39
CA ARG A 352 -10.77 24.45 11.33
C ARG A 352 -9.48 23.94 10.72
N THR A 353 -9.46 23.72 9.42
CA THR A 353 -8.27 23.26 8.72
C THR A 353 -8.08 24.02 7.42
N LEU A 354 -6.85 24.48 7.18
CA LEU A 354 -6.44 25.05 5.92
C LEU A 354 -5.28 24.23 5.36
N TYR A 355 -5.58 23.42 4.35
CA TYR A 355 -4.62 22.66 3.56
C TYR A 355 -4.16 23.48 2.37
N GLY A 356 -2.84 23.58 2.17
CA GLY A 356 -2.27 23.97 0.88
C GLY A 356 -2.24 22.82 -0.12
N PRO A 357 -1.72 23.03 -1.33
CA PRO A 357 -1.06 21.91 -1.98
C PRO A 357 0.00 21.47 -0.95
N LEU A 358 -0.12 20.23 -0.47
CA LEU A 358 1.08 19.60 0.03
C LEU A 358 2.06 19.71 -1.13
N ARG A 359 3.33 20.00 -0.84
CA ARG A 359 4.37 19.53 -1.73
C ARG A 359 4.09 18.03 -1.86
N ASP A 360 3.34 17.63 -2.88
CA ASP A 360 3.67 16.38 -3.54
C ASP A 360 5.12 16.66 -3.90
N GLU A 361 6.02 16.10 -3.09
CA GLU A 361 7.45 16.24 -3.28
C GLU A 361 7.66 15.97 -4.75
N GLU A 362 7.94 17.04 -5.50
CA GLU A 362 7.88 17.03 -6.95
C GLU A 362 8.70 15.83 -7.38
N ASN A 363 8.06 14.83 -7.98
CA ASN A 363 8.74 13.76 -8.67
C ASN A 363 9.38 14.48 -9.87
N PRO A 364 10.68 14.84 -9.84
CA PRO A 364 11.28 15.71 -10.84
C PRO A 364 11.51 14.96 -12.18
N PHE A 365 10.84 13.83 -12.35
CA PHE A 365 11.00 12.89 -13.46
C PHE A 365 9.75 12.74 -14.33
N ASP A 366 8.65 13.46 -14.06
CA ASP A 366 7.44 13.46 -14.91
C ASP A 366 7.35 14.71 -15.83
N ASP A 367 8.50 15.21 -16.31
CA ASP A 367 8.59 16.17 -17.42
C ASP A 367 8.59 15.43 -18.79
N GLU A 368 7.55 14.64 -19.05
CA GLU A 368 7.19 14.26 -20.43
C GLU A 368 5.84 14.90 -20.80
N ASP A 369 5.93 15.86 -21.72
CA ASP A 369 4.88 16.52 -22.50
C ASP A 369 3.51 15.81 -22.50
N VAL A 370 2.64 16.19 -21.55
CA VAL A 370 1.20 15.93 -21.66
C VAL A 370 0.49 17.22 -22.08
N ASP A 371 0.11 17.24 -23.35
CA ASP A 371 -0.67 18.27 -24.04
C ASP A 371 -1.99 18.59 -23.29
N PRO A 372 -2.28 19.85 -22.92
CA PRO A 372 -3.49 20.19 -22.20
C PRO A 372 -4.65 20.44 -23.17
N VAL A 373 -5.35 19.38 -23.58
CA VAL A 373 -6.62 19.49 -24.29
C VAL A 373 -7.72 18.78 -23.52
N GLY A 374 -8.67 19.56 -22.95
CA GLY A 374 -10.04 19.10 -22.70
C GLY A 374 -10.73 19.64 -21.44
N ASN A 375 -11.73 20.50 -21.67
CA ASN A 375 -12.84 20.93 -20.79
C ASN A 375 -12.51 21.87 -19.60
N ASN A 376 -13.22 22.97 -19.36
CA ASN A 376 -14.65 23.23 -19.55
C ASN A 376 -14.90 24.75 -19.70
N ARG A 377 -15.56 25.20 -20.77
CA ARG A 377 -15.93 26.62 -20.98
C ARG A 377 -17.24 26.94 -20.28
N ALA A 378 -17.16 27.45 -19.04
CA ALA A 378 -18.24 28.21 -18.40
C ALA A 378 -17.75 29.19 -17.30
N THR A 379 -16.49 29.65 -17.34
CA THR A 379 -15.95 30.57 -16.32
C THR A 379 -14.87 31.50 -16.86
N THR A 380 -15.07 32.02 -18.07
CA THR A 380 -14.06 32.85 -18.77
C THR A 380 -14.57 34.27 -19.01
N ALA A 381 -15.05 34.94 -17.96
CA ALA A 381 -15.39 36.37 -18.00
C ALA A 381 -14.93 37.17 -16.77
N LEU A 382 -14.22 36.58 -15.80
CA LEU A 382 -13.72 37.29 -14.61
C LEU A 382 -12.22 37.09 -14.33
N LEU A 383 -11.47 36.49 -15.26
CA LEU A 383 -10.05 36.15 -15.06
C LEU A 383 -9.08 36.83 -16.05
N SER A 384 -9.52 37.84 -16.81
CA SER A 384 -8.64 38.59 -17.73
C SER A 384 -7.87 39.75 -17.09
N VAL A 385 -7.86 39.87 -15.76
CA VAL A 385 -7.16 40.98 -15.04
C VAL A 385 -5.86 40.52 -14.35
N PHE A 386 -5.53 39.23 -14.30
CA PHE A 386 -4.35 38.75 -13.54
C PHE A 386 -3.34 37.87 -14.28
N SER A 387 -3.36 37.83 -15.63
CA SER A 387 -2.40 37.05 -16.40
C SER A 387 -1.18 37.86 -16.86
N HIS A 388 -0.38 38.39 -15.94
CA HIS A 388 1.03 38.76 -16.21
C HIS A 388 1.92 38.36 -15.01
N ALA A 389 2.17 37.06 -14.84
CA ALA A 389 3.31 36.57 -14.09
C ALA A 389 3.82 35.28 -14.73
N THR A 390 5.09 35.32 -15.11
CA THR A 390 5.82 34.40 -15.97
C THR A 390 6.11 33.05 -15.31
N GLY A 391 5.72 31.96 -15.97
CA GLY A 391 6.54 30.77 -16.28
C GLY A 391 7.25 29.96 -15.19
N LEU A 392 7.15 30.30 -13.91
CA LEU A 392 7.64 29.48 -12.80
C LEU A 392 6.46 29.29 -11.86
N GLN A 393 5.95 28.06 -11.74
CA GLN A 393 4.92 27.70 -10.77
C GLN A 393 5.50 27.83 -9.36
N ARG A 394 5.65 29.07 -8.86
CA ARG A 394 5.90 29.31 -7.46
C ARG A 394 4.65 28.89 -6.70
N GLU A 395 4.84 28.04 -5.70
CA GLU A 395 3.80 27.65 -4.75
C GLU A 395 3.02 28.89 -4.31
N ALA A 396 1.69 28.80 -4.39
CA ALA A 396 0.81 29.83 -3.89
C ALA A 396 1.06 30.01 -2.39
N SER A 397 1.70 31.12 -2.00
CA SER A 397 1.81 31.56 -0.60
C SER A 397 0.65 32.48 -0.27
N ILE A 398 0.30 32.59 1.02
CA ILE A 398 -0.68 33.59 1.49
C ILE A 398 0.06 34.85 1.93
N PRO A 399 -0.42 36.06 1.59
CA PRO A 399 0.11 37.29 2.16
C PRO A 399 0.05 37.27 3.69
N TRP A 400 1.00 37.93 4.35
CA TRP A 400 1.04 37.98 5.82
C TRP A 400 -0.23 38.58 6.42
N GLU A 401 -0.80 39.61 5.78
CA GLU A 401 -2.04 40.26 6.22
C GLU A 401 -3.23 39.30 6.19
N ALA A 402 -3.26 38.39 5.21
CA ALA A 402 -4.28 37.35 5.13
C ALA A 402 -4.10 36.31 6.25
N PHE A 403 -2.85 35.95 6.59
CA PHE A 403 -2.56 35.09 7.73
C PHE A 403 -2.97 35.75 9.06
N GLU A 404 -2.67 37.03 9.25
CA GLU A 404 -3.09 37.77 10.44
C GLU A 404 -4.62 37.88 10.54
N ALA A 405 -5.30 38.15 9.43
CA ALA A 405 -6.75 38.16 9.38
C ALA A 405 -7.33 36.78 9.74
N LEU A 406 -6.76 35.69 9.22
CA LEU A 406 -7.14 34.34 9.57
C LEU A 406 -6.93 34.06 11.07
N ALA A 407 -5.78 34.41 11.61
CA ALA A 407 -5.48 34.23 13.04
C ALA A 407 -6.45 35.01 13.93
N SER A 408 -6.82 36.23 13.51
CA SER A 408 -7.72 37.11 14.28
C SER A 408 -9.16 36.59 14.31
N ASN A 409 -9.64 36.07 13.18
CA ASN A 409 -11.04 35.67 13.05
C ASN A 409 -11.27 34.18 13.34
N SER A 410 -10.27 33.34 13.06
CA SER A 410 -10.36 31.89 13.16
C SER A 410 -9.43 31.31 14.22
N GLY A 411 -8.60 32.09 14.92
CA GLY A 411 -7.59 31.53 15.82
C GLY A 411 -8.14 30.68 16.97
N LYS A 412 -9.39 30.91 17.38
CA LYS A 412 -10.12 30.08 18.38
C LYS A 412 -10.68 28.77 17.82
N THR A 413 -10.67 28.56 16.51
CA THR A 413 -11.26 27.39 15.85
C THR A 413 -10.32 26.70 14.87
N LEU A 414 -9.29 27.39 14.37
CA LEU A 414 -8.27 26.89 13.47
C LEU A 414 -7.38 25.90 14.21
N GLN A 415 -7.50 24.62 13.85
CA GLN A 415 -6.77 23.51 14.46
C GLN A 415 -5.53 23.11 13.66
N ARG A 416 -5.52 23.33 12.35
CA ARG A 416 -4.42 22.92 11.46
C ARG A 416 -4.16 23.93 10.35
N PHE A 417 -2.89 24.30 10.18
CA PHE A 417 -2.41 25.22 9.16
C PHE A 417 -1.18 24.63 8.46
N THR A 418 -1.23 24.47 7.12
CA THR A 418 -0.14 23.85 6.34
C THR A 418 0.21 24.61 5.05
N LYS A 419 0.10 25.94 5.07
CA LYS A 419 0.27 26.78 3.88
C LYS A 419 1.51 27.64 4.03
N SER A 420 2.27 27.81 2.96
CA SER A 420 3.36 28.78 2.91
C SER A 420 2.80 30.20 3.03
N ILE A 421 3.50 31.05 3.78
CA ILE A 421 3.19 32.47 3.95
C ILE A 421 4.23 33.26 3.13
N GLU A 422 3.82 34.35 2.50
CA GLU A 422 4.73 35.26 1.82
C GLU A 422 5.76 35.80 2.82
N THR A 423 7.00 35.97 2.34
CA THR A 423 8.10 36.40 3.22
C THR A 423 7.91 37.86 3.64
N GLY A 424 7.53 38.08 4.89
CA GLY A 424 7.57 39.37 5.56
C GLY A 424 8.94 39.64 6.18
N ARG A 425 9.20 40.90 6.51
CA ARG A 425 10.38 41.29 7.29
C ARG A 425 9.94 42.07 8.52
N ASN A 426 10.60 41.81 9.64
CA ASN A 426 10.38 42.53 10.89
C ASN A 426 8.91 42.49 11.31
N ILE A 427 8.35 41.29 11.30
CA ILE A 427 6.96 41.03 11.65
C ILE A 427 6.82 40.82 13.17
N SER A 428 5.73 41.32 13.76
CA SER A 428 5.44 41.11 15.19
C SER A 428 4.96 39.67 15.47
N PRO A 429 5.51 38.97 16.49
CA PRO A 429 5.09 37.62 16.85
C PRO A 429 3.73 37.56 17.57
N SER A 430 3.11 38.71 17.86
CA SER A 430 1.83 38.80 18.60
C SER A 430 0.66 38.06 17.94
N VAL A 431 0.73 37.79 16.63
CA VAL A 431 -0.28 37.00 15.90
C VAL A 431 -0.49 35.60 16.50
N PHE A 432 0.58 34.99 17.04
CA PHE A 432 0.55 33.63 17.58
C PHE A 432 -0.27 33.53 18.89
N ALA A 433 -0.46 34.65 19.61
CA ALA A 433 -1.35 34.71 20.77
C ALA A 433 -2.82 34.47 20.41
N ARG A 434 -3.20 34.74 19.15
CA ARG A 434 -4.59 34.60 18.68
C ARG A 434 -4.92 33.15 18.30
N LEU A 435 -3.91 32.34 17.97
CA LEU A 435 -4.02 30.98 17.46
C LEU A 435 -4.18 29.94 18.59
N THR A 436 -5.14 30.17 19.48
CA THR A 436 -5.31 29.38 20.71
C THR A 436 -5.79 27.95 20.48
N ALA A 437 -6.47 27.66 19.36
CA ALA A 437 -6.94 26.32 19.02
C ALA A 437 -5.99 25.53 18.09
N LEU A 438 -4.88 26.13 17.66
CA LEU A 438 -4.00 25.52 16.67
C LEU A 438 -3.23 24.34 17.29
N CYS A 439 -3.42 23.16 16.72
CA CYS A 439 -2.79 21.91 17.13
C CYS A 439 -1.68 21.47 16.18
N VAL A 440 -1.81 21.78 14.88
CA VAL A 440 -0.84 21.40 13.85
C VAL A 440 -0.41 22.64 13.06
N LEU A 441 0.89 22.93 13.08
CA LEU A 441 1.51 24.00 12.31
C LEU A 441 2.58 23.42 11.39
N ASP A 442 2.39 23.54 10.09
CA ASP A 442 3.42 23.31 9.09
C ASP A 442 3.86 24.66 8.51
N TRP A 443 5.09 25.02 8.85
CA TRP A 443 5.71 26.31 8.58
C TRP A 443 6.73 26.18 7.45
N ALA A 444 6.44 26.87 6.35
CA ALA A 444 7.28 26.97 5.18
C ALA A 444 7.39 28.44 4.76
N CYS A 445 8.03 29.24 5.60
CA CYS A 445 8.11 30.70 5.43
C CYS A 445 9.40 31.27 6.01
N ASN A 446 10.12 32.06 5.21
CA ASN A 446 11.33 32.78 5.62
C ASN A 446 11.04 34.17 6.21
N THR A 447 9.85 34.36 6.80
CA THR A 447 9.50 35.63 7.44
C THR A 447 10.40 35.88 8.64
N SER A 448 11.05 37.03 8.68
CA SER A 448 11.83 37.45 9.85
C SER A 448 10.95 38.17 10.87
N PHE A 449 11.17 37.87 12.14
CA PHE A 449 10.46 38.47 13.27
C PHE A 449 11.34 39.51 13.96
N ILE A 450 10.71 40.56 14.50
CA ILE A 450 11.44 41.54 15.31
C ILE A 450 11.83 40.88 16.63
N ASP A 451 13.11 40.91 16.97
CA ASP A 451 13.63 40.41 18.24
C ASP A 451 13.32 41.40 19.37
N VAL A 452 12.05 41.46 19.79
CA VAL A 452 11.61 42.23 20.95
C VAL A 452 11.00 41.27 21.98
N PRO A 453 11.73 40.92 23.06
CA PRO A 453 11.24 39.99 24.08
C PRO A 453 9.89 40.37 24.69
N THR A 454 9.52 41.65 24.68
CA THR A 454 8.25 42.13 25.23
C THR A 454 7.03 41.86 24.34
N GLU A 455 7.22 41.55 23.06
CA GLU A 455 6.12 41.31 22.13
C GLU A 455 5.82 39.82 21.93
N THR A 456 6.72 38.93 22.33
CA THR A 456 6.51 37.49 22.18
C THR A 456 5.52 36.98 23.23
N PRO A 457 4.36 36.43 22.82
CA PRO A 457 3.37 35.95 23.76
C PRO A 457 3.85 34.65 24.40
N SER A 458 4.14 34.68 25.71
CA SER A 458 4.58 33.48 26.45
C SER A 458 3.56 32.34 26.42
N ASP A 459 2.27 32.65 26.20
CA ASP A 459 1.14 31.74 26.10
C ASP A 459 0.66 31.52 24.66
N GLY A 460 1.46 31.92 23.66
CA GLY A 460 1.19 31.65 22.25
C GLY A 460 1.13 30.15 21.94
N LEU A 461 0.17 29.74 21.10
CA LEU A 461 0.06 28.36 20.61
C LEU A 461 -0.06 27.27 21.70
N PRO A 462 -0.94 27.42 22.72
CA PRO A 462 -0.98 26.54 23.88
C PRO A 462 -1.35 25.08 23.55
N ASN A 463 -2.10 24.87 22.45
CA ASN A 463 -2.57 23.56 22.00
C ASN A 463 -1.70 22.94 20.90
N LEU A 464 -0.60 23.60 20.50
CA LEU A 464 0.25 23.10 19.42
C LEU A 464 0.91 21.78 19.81
N SER A 465 0.52 20.70 19.14
CA SER A 465 1.01 19.35 19.38
C SER A 465 1.95 18.85 18.29
N MET A 466 1.82 19.35 17.07
CA MET A 466 2.68 19.00 15.94
C MET A 466 3.23 20.27 15.26
N LEU A 467 4.55 20.37 15.17
CA LEU A 467 5.26 21.42 14.45
C LEU A 467 6.07 20.80 13.30
N GLN A 468 5.86 21.28 12.09
CA GLN A 468 6.66 20.93 10.91
C GLN A 468 7.36 22.18 10.37
N LEU A 469 8.66 22.07 10.11
CA LEU A 469 9.52 23.17 9.68
C LEU A 469 10.17 22.78 8.37
N THR A 470 9.66 23.33 7.26
CA THR A 470 10.19 23.05 5.91
C THR A 470 11.19 24.12 5.50
N SER A 471 10.86 25.39 5.77
CA SER A 471 11.74 26.53 5.61
C SER A 471 11.38 27.59 6.66
N GLN A 472 12.39 28.15 7.31
CA GLN A 472 12.21 29.14 8.36
C GLN A 472 13.38 30.11 8.39
N ASP A 473 13.08 31.35 8.77
CA ASP A 473 14.10 32.29 9.23
C ASP A 473 14.52 31.92 10.68
N PRO A 474 15.79 32.10 11.08
CA PRO A 474 16.26 31.75 12.44
C PRO A 474 15.46 32.46 13.54
N SER A 475 14.99 33.69 13.29
CA SER A 475 14.19 34.45 14.26
C SER A 475 12.86 33.75 14.62
N PHE A 476 12.32 32.90 13.74
CA PHE A 476 11.11 32.14 14.05
C PHE A 476 11.34 31.12 15.18
N LEU A 477 12.48 30.42 15.16
CA LEU A 477 12.85 29.49 16.23
C LEU A 477 13.15 30.24 17.54
N SER A 478 13.75 31.42 17.45
CA SER A 478 13.95 32.31 18.60
C SER A 478 12.62 32.72 19.25
N VAL A 479 11.60 33.03 18.45
CA VAL A 479 10.24 33.31 18.93
C VAL A 479 9.62 32.08 19.60
N LEU A 480 9.66 30.90 18.96
CA LEU A 480 9.09 29.67 19.53
C LEU A 480 9.80 29.19 20.80
N LYS A 481 11.11 29.48 20.95
CA LYS A 481 11.89 29.21 22.16
C LYS A 481 11.36 29.99 23.36
N GLN A 482 10.88 31.22 23.14
CA GLN A 482 10.32 32.08 24.19
C GLN A 482 8.87 31.72 24.56
N MET A 483 8.14 31.05 23.66
CA MET A 483 6.77 30.59 23.91
C MET A 483 6.76 29.33 24.78
N ASN A 484 5.77 29.22 25.68
CA ASN A 484 5.49 27.95 26.35
C ASN A 484 4.59 27.10 25.45
N LEU A 485 5.16 26.04 24.89
CA LEU A 485 4.45 25.05 24.06
C LEU A 485 4.17 23.78 24.89
N PRO A 486 3.19 23.75 25.81
CA PRO A 486 3.01 22.62 26.73
C PRO A 486 2.51 21.35 26.02
N SER A 487 1.81 21.52 24.90
CA SER A 487 1.18 20.44 24.15
C SER A 487 2.09 19.81 23.09
N LEU A 488 3.29 20.36 22.84
CA LEU A 488 4.16 19.93 21.75
C LEU A 488 4.62 18.48 21.97
N ARG A 489 4.38 17.61 20.98
CA ARG A 489 4.71 16.18 21.01
C ARG A 489 5.45 15.71 19.76
N THR A 490 5.11 16.26 18.60
CA THR A 490 5.68 15.88 17.31
C THR A 490 6.43 17.05 16.69
N LEU A 491 7.68 16.82 16.30
CA LEU A 491 8.50 17.79 15.56
C LEU A 491 8.94 17.18 14.23
N ARG A 492 8.78 17.91 13.12
CA ARG A 492 9.27 17.51 11.80
C ARG A 492 10.23 18.57 11.26
N LEU A 493 11.45 18.15 10.92
CA LEU A 493 12.54 19.02 10.50
C LEU A 493 12.90 18.74 9.03
N GLY A 494 12.65 19.72 8.17
CA GLY A 494 13.05 19.75 6.76
C GLY A 494 14.30 20.60 6.50
N ASN A 495 14.73 21.44 7.45
CA ASN A 495 15.98 22.20 7.35
C ASN A 495 16.67 22.34 8.73
N TYR A 496 17.99 22.49 8.75
CA TYR A 496 18.81 22.74 9.94
C TYR A 496 19.11 24.24 10.09
N ASP A 497 19.06 24.71 11.33
CA ASP A 497 19.53 26.03 11.74
C ASP A 497 20.19 25.92 13.12
N SER A 498 21.17 26.79 13.43
CA SER A 498 21.84 26.77 14.75
C SER A 498 20.88 26.99 15.92
N GLU A 499 19.81 27.78 15.73
CA GLU A 499 18.77 28.02 16.73
C GLU A 499 17.95 26.76 17.06
N MET A 500 18.01 25.73 16.20
CA MET A 500 17.35 24.45 16.44
C MET A 500 17.85 23.79 17.72
N ASN A 501 19.15 23.89 17.99
CA ASN A 501 19.73 23.28 19.18
C ASN A 501 19.15 23.89 20.45
N ASP A 502 18.99 25.21 20.46
CA ASP A 502 18.42 25.95 21.57
C ASP A 502 16.92 25.67 21.74
N PHE A 503 16.18 25.58 20.64
CA PHE A 503 14.78 25.17 20.66
C PHE A 503 14.62 23.76 21.26
N LEU A 504 15.44 22.80 20.83
CA LEU A 504 15.43 21.42 21.35
C LEU A 504 15.82 21.35 22.83
N ARG A 505 16.74 22.20 23.31
CA ARG A 505 17.05 22.26 24.75
C ARG A 505 15.88 22.72 25.59
N VAL A 506 15.04 23.64 25.09
CA VAL A 506 13.87 24.16 25.81
C VAL A 506 12.68 23.20 25.73
N HIS A 507 12.37 22.67 24.55
CA HIS A 507 11.14 21.91 24.30
C HIS A 507 11.33 20.41 24.08
N GLY A 508 12.57 19.93 23.91
CA GLY A 508 12.86 18.53 23.56
C GLY A 508 12.32 17.51 24.55
N SER A 509 12.30 17.85 25.86
CA SER A 509 11.72 16.99 26.90
C SER A 509 10.23 16.70 26.71
N LYS A 510 9.51 17.51 25.91
CA LYS A 510 8.09 17.30 25.62
C LYS A 510 7.87 16.41 24.39
N LEU A 511 8.88 16.27 23.54
CA LEU A 511 8.77 15.57 22.26
C LEU A 511 8.72 14.05 22.46
N THR A 512 7.73 13.42 21.84
CA THR A 512 7.56 11.97 21.76
C THR A 512 7.83 11.44 20.35
N GLU A 513 7.74 12.30 19.34
CA GLU A 513 8.00 11.94 17.94
C GLU A 513 8.87 13.01 17.27
N VAL A 514 9.91 12.58 16.57
CA VAL A 514 10.73 13.45 15.72
C VAL A 514 10.86 12.85 14.33
N VAL A 515 10.54 13.64 13.30
CA VAL A 515 10.87 13.35 11.91
C VAL A 515 12.03 14.25 11.49
N ILE A 516 13.15 13.70 11.07
CA ILE A 516 14.37 14.46 10.79
C ILE A 516 15.09 13.90 9.57
N LEU A 517 15.39 14.75 8.58
CA LEU A 517 16.20 14.35 7.42
C LEU A 517 17.57 13.83 7.88
N CYS A 518 18.12 12.84 7.17
CA CYS A 518 19.44 12.28 7.51
C CYS A 518 20.50 13.38 7.60
N ASP A 519 20.56 14.29 6.63
CA ASP A 519 21.56 15.36 6.60
C ASP A 519 21.45 16.33 7.80
N ILE A 520 20.25 16.52 8.34
CA ILE A 520 20.07 17.35 9.54
C ILE A 520 20.59 16.60 10.77
N LEU A 521 20.30 15.31 10.87
CA LEU A 521 20.76 14.47 11.98
C LEU A 521 22.29 14.42 12.07
N ASP A 522 22.98 14.42 10.92
CA ASP A 522 24.44 14.47 10.82
C ASP A 522 25.02 15.80 11.32
N ASN A 523 24.29 16.91 11.16
CA ASN A 523 24.71 18.27 11.49
C ASN A 523 24.27 18.75 12.88
N LEU A 524 23.53 17.96 13.65
CA LEU A 524 23.18 18.31 15.02
C LEU A 524 24.42 18.31 15.92
N ASP A 525 24.72 19.46 16.52
CA ASP A 525 25.78 19.59 17.54
C ASP A 525 25.38 19.03 18.91
N ILE A 526 24.17 18.47 19.01
CA ILE A 526 23.60 17.91 20.24
C ILE A 526 23.18 16.47 20.03
N ASN A 527 23.25 15.69 21.11
CA ASN A 527 22.65 14.37 21.14
C ASN A 527 21.13 14.50 21.31
N ILE A 528 20.38 14.27 20.23
CA ILE A 528 18.91 14.41 20.24
C ILE A 528 18.25 13.56 21.33
N PHE A 529 18.85 12.43 21.70
CA PHE A 529 18.30 11.55 22.72
C PHE A 529 18.54 12.05 24.16
N GLU A 530 19.50 12.94 24.36
CA GLU A 530 19.71 13.61 25.65
C GLU A 530 18.73 14.77 25.84
N VAL A 531 18.49 15.55 24.78
CA VAL A 531 17.54 16.68 24.83
C VAL A 531 16.08 16.25 24.72
N CYS A 532 15.82 15.08 24.13
CA CYS A 532 14.48 14.50 23.98
C CYS A 532 14.33 13.16 24.73
N PRO A 533 14.40 13.14 26.08
CA PRO A 533 14.34 11.91 26.87
C PRO A 533 13.03 11.12 26.75
N ASN A 534 11.95 11.75 26.27
CA ASN A 534 10.63 11.14 26.09
C ASN A 534 10.37 10.67 24.65
N LEU A 535 11.40 10.68 23.79
CA LEU A 535 11.28 10.29 22.40
C LEU A 535 10.90 8.80 22.26
N ALA A 536 9.70 8.54 21.75
CA ALA A 536 9.18 7.20 21.50
C ALA A 536 9.36 6.77 20.04
N LEU A 537 9.39 7.74 19.11
CA LEU A 537 9.48 7.49 17.68
C LEU A 537 10.45 8.48 17.02
N ILE A 538 11.43 7.97 16.28
CA ILE A 538 12.21 8.78 15.33
C ILE A 538 11.94 8.27 13.91
N THR A 539 11.65 9.17 12.99
CA THR A 539 11.51 8.85 11.57
C THR A 539 12.58 9.59 10.79
N ILE A 540 13.37 8.84 10.02
CA ILE A 540 14.43 9.36 9.16
C ILE A 540 14.01 9.07 7.72
N PRO A 541 13.46 10.08 7.00
CA PRO A 541 13.36 10.01 5.54
C PRO A 541 14.77 9.95 4.94
N ILE A 542 14.98 8.96 4.08
CA ILE A 542 16.22 8.69 3.35
C ILE A 542 16.18 9.30 1.95
N ASP A 543 15.00 9.26 1.34
CA ASP A 543 14.67 9.77 0.02
C ASP A 543 13.17 10.14 0.03
N GLN A 544 12.65 10.75 -1.04
CA GLN A 544 11.25 11.21 -1.13
C GLN A 544 10.24 10.12 -0.74
N GLU A 545 10.58 8.87 -1.05
CA GLU A 545 9.68 7.76 -0.76
C GLU A 545 10.14 6.89 0.42
N ILE A 546 11.44 6.85 0.76
CA ILE A 546 12.02 5.87 1.69
C ILE A 546 12.07 6.39 3.11
N PHE A 547 11.31 5.75 4.01
CA PHE A 547 11.33 6.06 5.45
C PHE A 547 11.92 4.93 6.27
N VAL A 548 12.75 5.29 7.25
CA VAL A 548 13.15 4.42 8.37
C VAL A 548 12.54 4.97 9.63
N ARG A 549 11.74 4.16 10.33
CA ARG A 549 11.15 4.53 11.62
C ARG A 549 11.77 3.67 12.70
N ALA A 550 12.26 4.27 13.77
CA ALA A 550 12.78 3.56 14.92
C ALA A 550 11.89 3.85 16.14
N LYS A 551 11.40 2.78 16.77
CA LYS A 551 10.56 2.84 17.98
C LYS A 551 11.37 2.50 19.21
N PHE A 552 11.25 3.35 20.23
CA PHE A 552 11.94 3.24 21.51
C PHE A 552 10.93 2.95 22.64
N HIS A 553 11.35 2.21 23.66
CA HIS A 553 10.62 2.17 24.92
C HIS A 553 10.88 3.43 25.74
N ALA A 554 9.83 3.97 26.36
CA ALA A 554 9.94 5.05 27.33
C ALA A 554 10.78 4.63 28.56
N SER A 555 11.56 5.56 29.08
CA SER A 555 12.38 5.50 30.31
C SER A 555 13.67 4.67 30.23
N GLY A 556 14.78 5.37 29.99
CA GLY A 556 16.11 4.90 30.34
C GLY A 556 17.16 5.93 29.96
N ASN A 557 17.96 6.37 30.93
CA ASN A 557 19.03 7.35 30.71
C ASN A 557 20.03 6.79 29.68
N LEU A 558 20.27 7.53 28.59
CA LEU A 558 21.35 7.23 27.66
C LEU A 558 22.71 7.63 28.28
N SER A 559 23.76 6.89 27.95
CA SER A 559 25.12 7.15 28.43
C SER A 559 25.85 8.11 27.48
N ASN A 560 26.51 9.13 28.04
CA ASN A 560 27.09 10.31 27.37
C ASN A 560 28.23 10.07 26.36
N ASP A 561 28.70 8.84 26.15
CA ASP A 561 30.04 8.62 25.55
C ASP A 561 30.05 8.32 24.03
N THR A 562 29.17 8.94 23.24
CA THR A 562 29.18 8.68 21.79
C THR A 562 28.91 9.89 20.91
N GLN A 563 29.99 10.51 20.42
CA GLN A 563 29.94 11.52 19.36
C GLN A 563 29.50 10.92 18.00
N SER A 564 28.85 11.78 17.22
CA SER A 564 28.05 11.52 16.02
C SER A 564 28.87 11.00 14.83
N LYS A 565 28.53 9.78 14.41
CA LYS A 565 28.60 9.38 12.99
C LYS A 565 27.26 8.76 12.69
N ALA A 566 26.53 9.38 11.78
CA ALA A 566 25.11 9.19 11.58
C ALA A 566 24.79 8.10 10.56
N LEU A 567 23.52 7.69 10.57
CA LEU A 567 22.96 6.52 9.90
C LEU A 567 22.89 6.73 8.38
N ASN A 568 24.03 6.79 7.68
CA ASN A 568 24.01 6.93 6.23
C ASN A 568 23.44 5.66 5.58
N PRO A 569 22.34 5.77 4.82
CA PRO A 569 21.68 4.59 4.30
C PRO A 569 22.46 3.83 3.22
N LYS A 570 23.39 4.52 2.55
CA LYS A 570 24.32 3.89 1.60
C LYS A 570 25.22 2.85 2.30
N HIS A 571 25.35 2.94 3.63
CA HIS A 571 26.07 1.95 4.43
C HIS A 571 25.25 0.72 4.85
N PHE A 572 23.92 0.66 4.63
CA PHE A 572 23.12 -0.55 4.93
C PHE A 572 23.62 -1.80 4.16
N SER A 573 24.31 -1.59 3.04
CA SER A 573 24.94 -2.65 2.23
C SER A 573 26.23 -3.24 2.83
N SER A 574 26.86 -2.55 3.79
CA SER A 574 28.17 -2.93 4.33
C SER A 574 28.05 -3.72 5.63
N LYS A 575 28.85 -4.78 5.80
CA LYS A 575 28.88 -5.65 6.99
C LYS A 575 29.19 -4.93 8.33
N LYS A 576 29.47 -3.62 8.32
CA LYS A 576 29.99 -2.86 9.48
C LYS A 576 28.92 -2.16 10.34
N THR A 577 27.64 -2.15 9.96
CA THR A 577 26.62 -1.30 10.59
C THR A 577 25.99 -1.86 11.86
N THR A 578 26.04 -3.17 12.10
CA THR A 578 25.27 -3.78 13.21
C THR A 578 25.84 -3.52 14.60
N GLY A 579 27.14 -3.21 14.71
CA GLY A 579 27.76 -2.77 15.96
C GLY A 579 27.24 -1.42 16.47
N TRP A 580 26.47 -0.69 15.67
CA TRP A 580 26.02 0.67 15.99
C TRP A 580 24.84 0.72 16.97
N PHE A 581 23.88 -0.21 16.84
CA PHE A 581 22.57 0.01 17.46
C PHE A 581 22.54 -0.23 18.96
N LYS A 582 23.14 -1.33 19.47
CA LYS A 582 22.99 -1.70 20.88
C LYS A 582 23.72 -0.79 21.88
N PRO A 583 24.97 -0.34 21.64
CA PRO A 583 25.64 0.57 22.57
C PRO A 583 24.98 1.96 22.63
N ARG A 584 24.43 2.43 21.49
CA ARG A 584 23.89 3.79 21.36
C ARG A 584 22.41 3.89 21.69
N PHE A 585 21.64 2.82 21.51
CA PHE A 585 20.18 2.83 21.69
C PHE A 585 19.72 1.64 22.53
N PRO A 586 19.97 1.64 23.85
CA PRO A 586 19.60 0.52 24.73
C PRO A 586 18.09 0.24 24.75
N ASN A 587 17.27 1.24 24.43
CA ASN A 587 15.81 1.17 24.42
C ASN A 587 15.18 0.95 23.04
N LEU A 588 15.99 0.84 21.98
CA LEU A 588 15.48 0.50 20.65
C LEU A 588 14.89 -0.90 20.66
N ARG A 589 13.67 -1.06 20.12
CA ARG A 589 12.98 -2.37 20.02
C ARG A 589 12.52 -2.69 18.63
N GLU A 590 12.19 -1.70 17.82
CA GLU A 590 11.69 -1.92 16.47
C GLU A 590 12.33 -0.92 15.52
N ILE A 591 12.78 -1.42 14.37
CA ILE A 591 13.13 -0.62 13.20
C ILE A 591 12.14 -1.02 12.11
N GLN A 592 11.34 -0.07 11.66
CA GLN A 592 10.43 -0.21 10.54
C GLN A 592 11.07 0.42 9.30
N ILE A 593 11.05 -0.30 8.18
CA ILE A 593 11.56 0.19 6.91
C ILE A 593 10.47 0.05 5.86
N ASP A 594 10.07 1.17 5.27
CA ASP A 594 8.90 1.17 4.39
C ASP A 594 9.15 0.40 3.06
N TYR A 595 10.42 0.23 2.68
CA TYR A 595 10.88 -0.54 1.51
C TYR A 595 11.34 -1.96 1.81
N CYS A 596 11.14 -2.43 3.03
CA CYS A 596 11.49 -3.79 3.40
C CYS A 596 10.44 -4.77 2.89
N ASP A 597 10.62 -5.30 1.69
CA ASP A 597 9.81 -6.43 1.22
C ASP A 597 10.40 -7.75 1.72
N TRP A 598 9.62 -8.48 2.53
CA TRP A 598 10.05 -9.79 3.01
C TRP A 598 10.10 -10.80 1.86
N PRO A 599 11.24 -11.45 1.63
CA PRO A 599 11.35 -12.46 0.59
C PRO A 599 10.50 -13.68 0.96
N THR A 600 9.82 -14.22 -0.04
CA THR A 600 8.80 -15.26 0.20
C THR A 600 9.25 -16.66 -0.20
N ASN A 601 10.34 -16.77 -0.96
CA ASN A 601 10.98 -18.02 -1.36
C ASN A 601 12.42 -18.13 -0.82
N GLU A 602 12.92 -19.37 -0.72
CA GLU A 602 14.20 -19.72 -0.09
C GLU A 602 15.41 -18.99 -0.69
N ARG A 603 15.43 -18.81 -2.02
CA ARG A 603 16.54 -18.14 -2.70
C ARG A 603 16.56 -16.64 -2.39
N ASP A 604 15.41 -15.98 -2.47
CA ASP A 604 15.31 -14.57 -2.16
C ASP A 604 15.61 -14.33 -0.68
N ILE A 605 15.25 -15.26 0.21
CA ILE A 605 15.66 -15.25 1.62
C ILE A 605 17.18 -15.25 1.76
N ASN A 606 17.87 -16.15 1.04
CA ASN A 606 19.33 -16.26 1.09
C ASN A 606 20.05 -15.03 0.54
N LYS A 607 19.46 -14.34 -0.44
CA LYS A 607 20.00 -13.13 -1.07
C LYS A 607 19.61 -11.84 -0.37
N SER A 608 18.48 -11.83 0.33
CA SER A 608 17.93 -10.64 0.95
C SER A 608 18.85 -10.14 2.06
N TYR A 609 19.25 -8.88 1.91
CA TYR A 609 19.97 -8.16 2.95
C TYR A 609 19.05 -7.87 4.14
N TRP A 610 17.75 -7.64 3.91
CA TRP A 610 16.75 -7.46 4.97
C TRP A 610 16.66 -8.66 5.90
N VAL A 611 16.65 -9.89 5.37
CA VAL A 611 16.65 -11.11 6.20
C VAL A 611 17.90 -11.18 7.07
N ARG A 612 19.07 -10.90 6.50
CA ARG A 612 20.33 -10.92 7.25
C ARG A 612 20.32 -9.86 8.35
N TRP A 613 19.80 -8.68 8.06
CA TRP A 613 19.64 -7.60 9.02
C TRP A 613 18.66 -7.96 10.13
N ALA A 614 17.48 -8.48 9.79
CA ALA A 614 16.49 -8.93 10.76
C ALA A 614 17.08 -9.99 11.69
N ASP A 615 17.74 -11.02 11.14
CA ASP A 615 18.41 -12.07 11.94
C ASP A 615 19.52 -11.49 12.85
N MET A 616 20.20 -10.42 12.42
CA MET A 616 21.23 -9.75 13.22
C MET A 616 20.64 -8.86 14.32
N LEU A 617 19.64 -8.04 14.00
CA LEU A 617 18.93 -7.18 14.93
C LEU A 617 18.20 -7.99 16.00
N LEU A 618 17.64 -9.14 15.61
CA LEU A 618 16.96 -10.05 16.53
C LEU A 618 17.90 -10.59 17.63
N LYS A 619 19.21 -10.75 17.36
CA LYS A 619 20.22 -11.10 18.39
C LYS A 619 20.39 -10.03 19.46
N HIS A 620 19.94 -8.81 19.17
CA HIS A 620 19.94 -7.68 20.07
C HIS A 620 18.54 -7.35 20.62
N ASN A 621 17.54 -8.21 20.41
CA ASN A 621 16.13 -7.98 20.74
C ASN A 621 15.55 -6.74 20.05
N ILE A 622 15.98 -6.48 18.81
CA ILE A 622 15.41 -5.44 17.95
C ILE A 622 14.70 -6.13 16.79
N ASP A 623 13.41 -5.90 16.63
CA ASP A 623 12.61 -6.37 15.51
C ASP A 623 12.84 -5.46 14.30
N LEU A 624 13.08 -6.06 13.13
CA LEU A 624 13.01 -5.36 11.84
C LEU A 624 11.63 -5.63 11.23
N THR A 625 10.90 -4.56 10.89
CA THR A 625 9.54 -4.63 10.33
C THR A 625 9.45 -3.93 8.97
N ASP A 626 8.50 -4.38 8.14
CA ASP A 626 8.16 -3.73 6.87
C ASP A 626 7.21 -2.54 7.06
N LYS A 627 6.79 -1.86 5.98
CA LYS A 627 5.81 -0.76 6.02
C LYS A 627 4.50 -1.08 6.74
N ASN A 628 4.12 -2.35 6.84
CA ASN A 628 2.90 -2.80 7.51
C ASN A 628 3.15 -3.20 8.97
N GLY A 629 4.36 -3.03 9.49
CA GLY A 629 4.76 -3.45 10.83
C GLY A 629 5.00 -4.95 10.93
N LYS A 630 5.09 -5.67 9.80
CA LYS A 630 5.29 -7.11 9.80
C LYS A 630 6.75 -7.43 10.03
N LYS A 631 7.03 -8.29 11.02
CA LYS A 631 8.38 -8.73 11.34
C LYS A 631 8.80 -9.96 10.55
N TRP A 632 10.10 -10.06 10.28
CA TRP A 632 10.70 -11.29 9.81
C TRP A 632 10.54 -12.41 10.83
N ARG A 633 10.09 -13.58 10.37
CA ARG A 633 10.06 -14.81 11.16
C ARG A 633 11.11 -15.77 10.60
N PRO A 634 12.19 -16.08 11.34
CA PRO A 634 13.17 -17.06 10.90
C PRO A 634 12.48 -18.38 10.53
N ARG A 635 12.68 -18.85 9.30
CA ARG A 635 12.17 -20.16 8.87
C ARG A 635 13.06 -21.27 9.41
N LEU A 636 12.48 -22.45 9.64
CA LEU A 636 13.22 -23.65 10.02
C LEU A 636 14.36 -23.89 9.01
N LYS A 637 15.60 -23.84 9.48
CA LYS A 637 16.78 -24.27 8.74
C LYS A 637 16.83 -25.79 8.85
N VAL A 638 16.73 -26.49 7.72
CA VAL A 638 16.80 -27.96 7.63
C VAL A 638 18.25 -28.40 7.58
#